data_AF-A0A1M6IEA3-F1
#
_entry.id   AF-A0A1M6IEA3-F1
#
_cell.length_a   1.000
_cell.length_b   1.000
_cell.length_c   1.000
_cell.angle_alpha   90.00
_cell.angle_beta   90.00
_cell.angle_gamma   90.00
#
_symmetry.space_group_name_H-M   'P 1'
#
loop_
_entity.id
_entity.type
_entity.pdbx_description
1 polymer ?
#
loop_
_entity_poly.entity_id
_entity_poly.type
_entity_poly.pdbx_seq_one_letter_code
_entity_poly.pdbx_strand_id
1 'polypeptide(L)'
;MYRAHWQFYKTIFPFVAAFSIIGIAFLGMYWGFVIFATFGLFIGFLGFQFFYSNQYYFYFNLGLTKWKLLRASFLINLFIGIPVFSLLIIFISFIIGDIQIT
;
A
#
# COMPACT_ATOMS: atom_id res chain seq x y z
N MET A 1 -9.74 17.95 -4.82
CA MET A 1 -8.63 17.50 -3.94
C MET A 1 -8.63 15.99 -3.68
N TYR A 2 -9.76 15.36 -3.30
CA TYR A 2 -9.80 13.90 -3.02
C TYR A 2 -9.23 13.03 -4.17
N ARG A 3 -9.50 13.40 -5.42
CA ARG A 3 -8.99 12.71 -6.62
C ARG A 3 -7.46 12.63 -6.66
N ALA A 4 -6.76 13.66 -6.18
CA ALA A 4 -5.30 13.69 -6.17
C ALA A 4 -4.75 12.71 -5.12
N HIS A 5 -5.34 12.65 -3.93
CA HIS A 5 -4.97 11.67 -2.91
C HIS A 5 -5.19 10.23 -3.38
N TRP A 6 -6.33 9.97 -4.02
CA TRP A 6 -6.63 8.67 -4.59
C TRP A 6 -5.67 8.29 -5.73
N GLN A 7 -5.35 9.24 -6.61
CA GLN A 7 -4.39 9.01 -7.68
C GLN A 7 -3.01 8.68 -7.13
N PHE A 8 -2.53 9.44 -6.15
CA PHE A 8 -1.25 9.18 -5.49
C PHE A 8 -1.23 7.79 -4.83
N TYR A 9 -2.27 7.43 -4.08
CA TYR A 9 -2.39 6.10 -3.46
C TYR A 9 -2.31 4.98 -4.51
N LYS A 10 -3.05 5.10 -5.62
CA LYS A 10 -2.99 4.12 -6.72
C LYS A 10 -1.61 4.00 -7.34
N THR A 11 -0.84 5.08 -7.41
CA THR A 11 0.53 5.03 -7.97
C THR A 11 1.52 4.35 -7.04
N ILE A 12 1.38 4.51 -5.71
CA ILE A 12 2.26 3.85 -4.73
C ILE A 12 1.86 2.39 -4.46
N PHE A 13 0.57 2.06 -4.63
CA PHE A 13 0.02 0.75 -4.27
C PHE A 13 0.75 -0.44 -4.91
N PRO A 14 1.14 -0.43 -6.20
CA PRO A 14 1.89 -1.54 -6.79
C PRO A 14 3.19 -1.85 -6.06
N PHE A 15 3.91 -0.84 -5.57
CA PHE A 15 5.13 -1.03 -4.78
C PHE A 15 4.81 -1.64 -3.42
N VAL A 16 3.77 -1.15 -2.75
CA VAL A 16 3.28 -1.69 -1.47
C VAL A 16 2.92 -3.17 -1.65
N ALA A 17 2.12 -3.49 -2.66
CA ALA A 17 1.66 -4.85 -2.95
C ALA A 17 2.81 -5.78 -3.32
N ALA A 18 3.73 -5.34 -4.19
CA ALA A 18 4.89 -6.15 -4.59
C ALA A 18 5.76 -6.53 -3.39
N PHE A 19 6.09 -5.58 -2.51
CA PHE A 19 6.88 -5.88 -1.31
C PHE A 19 6.12 -6.73 -0.30
N SER A 20 4.81 -6.58 -0.22
CA SER A 20 3.98 -7.43 0.63
C SER A 20 3.95 -8.87 0.12
N ILE A 21 3.82 -9.07 -1.19
CA ILE A 21 3.88 -10.39 -1.84
C ILE A 21 5.26 -11.04 -1.64
N ILE A 22 6.35 -10.27 -1.77
CA ILE A 22 7.69 -10.74 -1.44
C ILE A 22 7.76 -11.14 0.05
N GLY A 23 7.20 -10.33 0.94
CA GLY A 23 7.05 -10.66 2.36
C GLY A 23 6.34 -12.00 2.59
N ILE A 24 5.24 -12.25 1.87
CA ILE A 24 4.53 -13.54 1.92
C ILE A 24 5.44 -14.68 1.47
N ALA A 25 6.14 -14.51 0.35
CA ALA A 25 6.97 -15.56 -0.23
C ALA A 25 8.16 -15.98 0.66
N PHE A 26 8.73 -15.06 1.43
CA PHE A 26 9.93 -15.31 2.24
C PHE A 26 9.67 -15.45 3.75
N LEU A 27 8.69 -14.72 4.28
CA LEU A 27 8.45 -14.62 5.73
C LEU A 27 7.09 -15.19 6.14
N GLY A 28 6.22 -15.55 5.18
CA GLY A 28 4.89 -16.07 5.46
C GLY A 28 3.79 -15.00 5.44
N MET A 29 2.55 -15.48 5.51
CA MET A 29 1.35 -14.66 5.29
C MET A 29 1.20 -13.54 6.32
N TYR A 30 1.48 -13.82 7.60
CA TYR A 30 1.39 -12.84 8.67
C TYR A 30 2.33 -11.66 8.42
N TRP A 31 3.60 -11.94 8.13
CA TRP A 31 4.60 -10.90 7.88
C TRP A 31 4.32 -10.12 6.60
N GLY A 32 3.83 -10.76 5.54
CA GLY A 32 3.35 -10.08 4.36
C GLY A 32 2.23 -9.07 4.65
N PHE A 33 1.28 -9.44 5.52
CA PHE A 33 0.23 -8.53 5.98
C PHE A 33 0.76 -7.39 6.85
N VAL A 34 1.67 -7.68 7.78
CA VAL A 34 2.32 -6.64 8.61
C VAL A 34 3.06 -5.63 7.75
N ILE A 35 3.82 -6.10 6.74
CA ILE A 35 4.51 -5.24 5.77
C ILE A 35 3.48 -4.40 5.02
N PHE A 36 2.41 -5.00 4.49
CA PHE A 36 1.36 -4.28 3.78
C PHE A 36 0.74 -3.14 4.60
N ALA A 37 0.42 -3.41 5.87
CA ALA A 37 -0.24 -2.46 6.76
C ALA A 37 0.69 -1.33 7.25
N THR A 38 1.99 -1.62 7.38
CA THR A 38 2.98 -0.70 7.99
C THR A 38 4.00 -0.21 6.96
N PHE A 39 5.12 -0.93 6.82
CA PHE A 39 6.32 -0.53 6.08
C PHE A 39 6.12 -0.43 4.57
N GLY A 40 5.15 -1.15 4.01
CA GLY A 40 4.87 -1.18 2.59
C GLY A 40 4.56 0.21 2.04
N LEU A 41 3.84 1.05 2.79
CA LEU A 41 3.56 2.43 2.41
C LEU A 41 4.83 3.30 2.33
N PHE A 42 5.78 3.08 3.25
CA PHE A 42 7.07 3.78 3.21
C PHE A 42 7.85 3.39 1.96
N ILE A 43 7.86 2.10 1.63
CA ILE A 43 8.49 1.59 0.40
C ILE A 43 7.79 2.16 -0.84
N GLY A 44 6.46 2.22 -0.86
CA GLY A 44 5.72 2.84 -1.97
C GLY A 44 6.01 4.33 -2.13
N PHE A 45 6.23 5.04 -1.02
CA PHE A 45 6.66 6.43 -1.05
C PHE A 45 8.07 6.59 -1.63
N LEU A 46 9.01 5.71 -1.26
CA LEU A 46 10.36 5.68 -1.85
C LEU A 46 10.31 5.36 -3.35
N GLY A 47 9.51 4.37 -3.74
CA GLY A 47 9.28 4.04 -5.15
C GLY A 47 8.76 5.25 -5.94
N PHE A 48 7.78 5.97 -5.40
CA PHE A 48 7.29 7.20 -6.01
C PHE A 48 8.36 8.29 -6.08
N GLN A 49 9.14 8.46 -5.02
CA GLN A 49 10.24 9.43 -4.99
C GLN A 49 11.33 9.11 -6.02
N PHE A 50 11.58 7.84 -6.33
CA PHE A 50 12.59 7.43 -7.30
C PHE A 50 12.06 7.52 -8.74
N PHE A 51 10.88 6.94 -9.01
CA PHE A 51 10.35 6.80 -10.38
C PHE A 51 9.46 7.96 -10.84
N TYR A 52 8.82 8.68 -9.91
CA TYR A 52 7.80 9.69 -10.20
C TYR A 52 8.09 11.03 -9.50
N SER A 53 9.35 11.34 -9.21
CA SER A 53 9.78 12.58 -8.54
C SER A 53 9.18 13.84 -9.19
N ASN A 54 9.15 13.88 -10.52
CA ASN A 54 8.60 15.00 -11.29
C ASN A 54 7.09 15.21 -11.07
N GLN A 55 6.35 14.17 -10.69
CA GLN A 55 4.91 14.29 -10.44
C GLN A 55 4.61 15.05 -9.15
N TYR A 56 5.56 15.17 -8.22
CA TYR A 56 5.38 15.96 -7.00
C TYR A 56 5.02 17.42 -7.27
N TYR A 57 5.52 18.01 -8.36
CA TYR A 57 5.21 19.39 -8.72
C TYR A 57 3.71 19.61 -8.93
N PHE A 58 3.00 18.65 -9.53
CA PHE A 58 1.53 18.74 -9.68
C PHE A 58 0.82 18.76 -8.34
N TYR A 59 1.25 17.94 -7.38
CA TYR A 59 0.65 17.91 -6.05
C TYR A 59 0.99 19.18 -5.25
N PHE A 60 2.21 19.69 -5.39
CA PHE A 60 2.63 20.93 -4.73
C PHE A 60 1.87 22.15 -5.25
N ASN A 61 1.63 22.23 -6.56
CA ASN A 61 0.80 23.27 -7.16
C ASN A 61 -0.66 23.24 -6.67
N LEU A 62 -1.13 22.08 -6.19
CA LEU A 62 -2.44 21.92 -5.56
C LEU A 62 -2.42 22.18 -4.03
N GLY A 63 -1.29 22.63 -3.47
CA GLY A 63 -1.12 22.89 -2.03
C GLY A 63 -0.99 21.63 -1.16
N LEU A 64 -0.72 20.48 -1.78
CA LEU A 64 -0.55 19.20 -1.09
C LEU A 64 0.92 18.94 -0.80
N THR A 65 1.34 18.99 0.47
CA THR A 65 2.71 18.63 0.86
C THR A 65 2.91 17.12 0.86
N LYS A 66 4.18 16.67 0.82
CA LYS A 66 4.55 15.25 0.94
C LYS A 66 3.89 14.58 2.16
N TRP A 67 3.88 15.28 3.31
CA TRP A 67 3.23 14.81 4.54
C TRP A 67 1.72 14.64 4.40
N LYS A 68 1.02 15.56 3.70
CA LYS A 68 -0.42 15.40 3.44
C LYS A 68 -0.69 14.19 2.55
N LEU A 69 0.16 13.93 1.55
CA LEU A 69 0.04 12.75 0.68
C LEU A 69 0.28 11.45 1.45
N LEU A 70 1.32 11.40 2.28
CA LEU A 70 1.64 10.24 3.11
C LEU A 70 0.52 9.94 4.11
N ARG A 71 0.05 10.95 4.85
CA ARG A 71 -1.05 10.78 5.80
C ARG A 71 -2.34 10.31 5.13
N ALA A 72 -2.70 10.89 3.97
CA ALA A 72 -3.86 10.46 3.22
C ALA A 72 -3.72 9.01 2.74
N SER A 73 -2.54 8.63 2.24
CA SER A 73 -2.25 7.26 1.79
C SER A 73 -2.34 6.26 2.92
N PHE A 74 -1.85 6.61 4.12
CA PHE A 74 -1.98 5.79 5.31
C PHE A 74 -3.43 5.56 5.70
N LEU A 75 -4.26 6.62 5.71
CA LEU A 75 -5.69 6.49 6.00
C LEU A 75 -6.41 5.63 4.96
N ILE A 76 -6.11 5.82 3.67
CA ILE A 76 -6.68 5.01 2.59
C ILE A 76 -6.27 3.53 2.77
N ASN A 77 -5.00 3.27 3.09
CA ASN A 77 -4.54 1.90 3.31
C ASN A 77 -5.18 1.26 4.55
N LEU A 78 -5.36 2.02 5.62
CA LEU A 78 -5.97 1.55 6.86
C LEU A 78 -7.44 1.19 6.67
N PHE A 79 -8.23 2.05 6.02
CA PHE A 79 -9.68 1.88 5.90
C PHE A 79 -10.12 1.09 4.67
N ILE A 80 -9.31 1.06 3.62
CA ILE A 80 -9.65 0.38 2.36
C ILE A 80 -8.68 -0.76 2.10
N GLY A 81 -7.38 -0.48 2.15
CA GLY A 81 -6.35 -1.48 1.86
C GLY A 81 -6.44 -2.71 2.78
N ILE A 82 -6.46 -2.51 4.10
CA ILE A 82 -6.47 -3.59 5.07
C ILE A 82 -7.75 -4.44 4.96
N PRO A 83 -8.98 -3.89 4.98
CA PRO A 83 -10.18 -4.70 4.81
C PRO A 83 -10.19 -5.48 3.50
N VAL A 84 -9.77 -4.87 2.39
CA VAL A 84 -9.70 -5.55 1.08
C VAL A 84 -8.68 -6.69 1.12
N PHE A 85 -7.50 -6.47 1.71
CA PHE A 85 -6.47 -7.49 1.81
C PHE A 85 -6.88 -8.64 2.74
N SER A 86 -7.53 -8.34 3.87
CA SER A 86 -8.08 -9.35 4.77
C SER A 86 -9.16 -10.19 4.09
N LEU A 87 -10.09 -9.57 3.35
CA LEU A 87 -11.09 -10.29 2.57
C LEU A 87 -10.45 -11.19 1.50
N LEU A 88 -9.39 -10.70 0.85
CA LEU A 88 -8.63 -11.48 -0.13
C LEU A 88 -7.97 -12.71 0.52
N ILE A 89 -7.34 -12.56 1.70
CA ILE A 89 -6.80 -13.70 2.44
C ILE A 89 -7.90 -14.72 2.77
N ILE A 90 -9.02 -14.27 3.34
CA ILE A 90 -10.13 -15.15 3.71
C ILE A 90 -10.65 -15.92 2.49
N PHE A 91 -10.78 -15.23 1.36
CA PHE A 91 -11.22 -15.84 0.11
C PHE A 91 -10.23 -16.88 -0.42
N ILE A 92 -8.93 -16.60 -0.36
CA ILE A 92 -7.89 -17.56 -0.76
C ILE A 92 -7.89 -18.78 0.17
N SER A 93 -7.98 -18.57 1.50
CA SER A 93 -8.06 -19.68 2.47
C SER A 93 -9.31 -20.53 2.26
N PHE A 94 -10.44 -19.91 1.88
CA PHE A 94 -11.66 -20.65 1.56
C PHE A 94 -11.49 -21.55 0.31
N ILE A 95 -10.72 -21.11 -0.69
CA ILE A 95 -10.50 -21.88 -1.92
C ILE A 95 -9.43 -22.97 -1.74
N ILE A 96 -8.33 -22.66 -1.07
CA ILE A 96 -7.14 -23.51 -1.00
C ILE A 96 -7.17 -24.44 0.23
N GLY A 97 -7.99 -24.15 1.25
CA GLY A 97 -7.98 -24.81 2.55
C GLY A 97 -7.15 -24.02 3.58
N ASP A 98 -6.94 -24.57 4.78
CA ASP A 98 -6.22 -23.88 5.86
C ASP A 98 -4.78 -23.52 5.45
N ILE A 99 -4.60 -22.25 5.09
CA ILE A 99 -3.28 -21.67 4.91
C ILE A 99 -2.73 -21.39 6.30
N GLN A 100 -1.60 -22.01 6.64
CA GLN A 100 -0.93 -21.74 7.91
C GLN A 100 -0.54 -20.25 7.97
N ILE A 101 -1.16 -19.54 8.92
CA ILE A 101 -0.81 -18.17 9.28
C ILE A 101 0.40 -18.24 10.23
N THR A 102 1.55 -18.65 9.71
CA THR A 102 2.83 -18.51 10.41
C THR A 102 3.45 -17.13 10.20
#